data_AF-M1RTI1-F1
#
_entry.id   AF-M1RTI1-F1
#
_cell.length_a   1.000
_cell.length_b   1.000
_cell.length_c   1.000
_cell.angle_alpha   90.00
_cell.angle_beta   90.00
_cell.angle_gamma   90.00
#
_symmetry.space_group_name_H-M   'P 1'
#
loop_
_entity.id
_entity.type
_entity.pdbx_description
1 polymer ?
#
loop_
_entity_poly.entity_id
_entity_poly.type
_entity_poly.pdbx_seq_one_letter_code
_entity_poly.pdbx_strand_id
1 'polypeptide(L)'
;MLHAFFAMFAGTYALTAFTTYLLVFTILKKKPVMIFGLANHGLSVIFGILAVLAGFGAERISYIMVKAPALFIFLHKWIAIFSALYLIGTFMYLWVKQEDAGKLKGIAIAVTGLFFCLLTVFLGLDIIFDFVAR
;
A
#
# COMPACT_ATOMS: atom_id res chain seq x y z
N MET A 1 -15.74 -10.11 1.93
CA MET A 1 -16.05 -8.68 2.19
C MET A 1 -15.04 -8.01 3.13
N LEU A 2 -14.68 -8.62 4.27
CA LEU A 2 -13.75 -8.02 5.24
C LEU A 2 -12.33 -7.75 4.69
N HIS A 3 -11.79 -8.65 3.85
CA HIS A 3 -10.50 -8.44 3.16
C HIS A 3 -10.51 -7.15 2.32
N ALA A 4 -11.51 -6.96 1.46
CA ALA A 4 -11.63 -5.78 0.60
C ALA A 4 -11.78 -4.49 1.42
N PHE A 5 -12.55 -4.53 2.52
CA PHE A 5 -12.66 -3.41 3.45
C PHE A 5 -11.29 -3.01 4.01
N PHE A 6 -10.54 -3.94 4.59
CA PHE A 6 -9.21 -3.62 5.12
C PHE A 6 -8.22 -3.19 4.04
N ALA A 7 -8.26 -3.79 2.85
CA ALA A 7 -7.39 -3.41 1.74
C ALA A 7 -7.64 -1.97 1.27
N MET A 8 -8.89 -1.51 1.21
CA MET A 8 -9.22 -0.12 0.86
C MET A 8 -8.68 0.88 1.89
N PHE A 9 -8.84 0.60 3.18
CA PHE A 9 -8.29 1.45 4.24
C PHE A 9 -6.76 1.46 4.22
N ALA A 10 -6.13 0.29 4.07
CA ALA A 10 -4.67 0.18 3.94
C ALA A 10 -4.15 1.05 2.79
N GLY A 11 -4.75 0.93 1.61
CA GLY A 11 -4.37 1.72 0.44
C GLY A 11 -4.58 3.22 0.62
N THR A 12 -5.71 3.64 1.20
CA THR A 12 -6.02 5.06 1.43
C THR A 12 -5.02 5.71 2.39
N TYR A 13 -4.72 5.03 3.50
CA TYR A 13 -3.74 5.51 4.46
C TYR A 13 -2.32 5.51 3.89
N ALA A 14 -1.95 4.49 3.11
CA ALA A 14 -0.67 4.44 2.43
C ALA A 14 -0.50 5.57 1.41
N LEU A 15 -1.51 5.81 0.58
CA LEU A 15 -1.51 6.91 -0.39
C LEU A 15 -1.33 8.27 0.29
N THR A 16 -2.06 8.48 1.39
CA THR A 16 -1.96 9.70 2.21
C THR A 16 -0.57 9.85 2.82
N ALA A 17 -0.02 8.78 3.39
CA ALA A 17 1.31 8.76 3.99
C ALA A 17 2.41 9.08 2.98
N PHE A 18 2.46 8.39 1.84
CA PHE A 18 3.51 8.59 0.85
C PHE A 18 3.40 9.94 0.14
N THR A 19 2.19 10.44 -0.10
CA THR A 19 2.00 11.83 -0.57
C THR A 19 2.54 12.83 0.46
N THR A 20 2.23 12.62 1.74
CA THR A 20 2.73 13.47 2.82
C THR A 20 4.25 13.45 2.89
N TYR A 21 4.88 12.28 2.80
CA TYR A 21 6.34 12.18 2.78
C TYR A 21 6.94 12.90 1.58
N LEU A 22 6.35 12.74 0.39
CA LEU A 22 6.82 13.47 -0.78
C LEU A 22 6.80 14.98 -0.52
N LEU A 23 5.69 15.50 0.02
CA LEU A 23 5.56 16.91 0.36
C LEU A 23 6.56 17.35 1.44
N VAL A 24 6.76 16.57 2.49
CA VAL A 24 7.70 16.87 3.58
C VAL A 24 9.13 16.92 3.07
N PHE A 25 9.57 15.92 2.30
CA PHE A 25 10.95 15.83 1.82
C PHE A 25 11.24 16.77 0.63
N THR A 26 10.22 17.31 -0.03
CA THR A 26 10.39 18.26 -1.15
C THR A 26 10.18 19.71 -0.72
N ILE A 27 8.99 20.06 -0.22
CA ILE A 27 8.52 21.44 -0.11
C ILE A 27 8.27 21.84 1.34
N LEU A 28 7.44 21.10 2.08
CA LEU A 28 6.91 21.55 3.38
C LEU A 28 7.96 21.52 4.50
N LYS A 29 8.76 20.45 4.60
CA LYS A 29 9.81 20.26 5.62
C LYS A 29 9.35 20.58 7.06
N LYS A 30 8.08 20.30 7.39
CA LYS A 30 7.48 20.57 8.72
C LYS A 30 7.35 19.28 9.53
N LYS A 31 7.87 19.27 10.76
CA LYS A 31 7.77 18.14 11.69
C LYS A 31 6.33 17.67 11.96
N PRO A 32 5.33 18.55 12.20
CA PRO A 32 3.94 18.10 12.38
C PRO A 32 3.38 17.35 11.17
N VAL A 33 3.75 17.75 9.96
CA VAL A 33 3.33 17.10 8.72
C VAL A 33 4.02 15.74 8.57
N MET A 34 5.29 15.61 8.97
CA MET A 34 5.98 14.31 9.04
C MET A 34 5.28 13.34 9.99
N ILE A 35 4.88 13.81 11.18
CA ILE A 35 4.15 12.99 12.15
C ILE A 35 2.79 12.56 11.61
N PHE A 36 2.07 13.45 10.92
CA PHE A 36 0.82 13.07 10.23
C PHE A 36 1.05 11.96 9.18
N GLY A 37 2.13 12.07 8.39
CA GLY A 37 2.52 11.03 7.43
C GLY A 37 2.81 9.70 8.12
N LEU A 38 3.57 9.72 9.23
CA LEU A 38 3.87 8.54 10.04
C LEU A 38 2.65 7.91 10.69
N ALA A 39 1.72 8.70 11.21
CA ALA A 39 0.49 8.18 11.80
C ALA A 39 -0.35 7.42 10.75
N ASN A 40 -0.54 8.01 9.55
CA ASN A 40 -1.21 7.34 8.45
C ASN A 40 -0.43 6.11 7.96
N HIS A 41 0.89 6.16 7.93
CA HIS A 41 1.71 5.01 7.56
C HIS A 41 1.53 3.86 8.56
N GLY A 42 1.54 4.14 9.86
CA GLY A 42 1.25 3.16 10.91
C GLY A 42 -0.14 2.53 10.75
N LEU A 43 -1.17 3.35 10.48
CA LEU A 43 -2.52 2.84 10.20
C LEU A 43 -2.53 1.94 8.95
N SER A 44 -1.84 2.34 7.88
CA SER A 44 -1.76 1.53 6.66
C SER A 44 -1.09 0.17 6.90
N VAL A 45 -0.10 0.10 7.80
CA VAL A 45 0.53 -1.17 8.22
C VAL A 45 -0.49 -2.04 8.96
N ILE A 46 -1.21 -1.48 9.93
CA ILE A 46 -2.22 -2.22 10.71
C ILE A 46 -3.30 -2.80 9.77
N PHE A 47 -3.90 -1.95 8.93
CA PHE A 47 -4.92 -2.37 7.98
C PHE A 47 -4.36 -3.33 6.91
N GLY A 48 -3.11 -3.16 6.49
CA GLY A 48 -2.44 -4.06 5.55
C GLY A 48 -2.27 -5.47 6.12
N ILE A 49 -1.85 -5.59 7.38
CA ILE A 49 -1.75 -6.88 8.07
C ILE A 49 -3.13 -7.54 8.17
N LEU A 50 -4.15 -6.78 8.61
CA LEU A 50 -5.53 -7.27 8.70
C LEU A 50 -6.07 -7.71 7.33
N ALA A 51 -5.75 -6.98 6.26
CA ALA A 51 -6.13 -7.31 4.90
C ALA A 51 -5.48 -8.64 4.45
N VAL A 52 -4.18 -8.83 4.69
CA VAL A 52 -3.48 -10.08 4.37
C VAL A 52 -4.07 -11.27 5.13
N LEU A 53 -4.28 -11.14 6.44
CA LEU A 53 -4.88 -12.20 7.27
C LEU A 53 -6.30 -12.56 6.80
N ALA A 54 -7.13 -11.56 6.51
CA ALA A 54 -8.48 -11.78 5.97
C ALA A 54 -8.45 -12.35 4.53
N GLY A 55 -7.41 -12.04 3.75
CA GLY A 55 -7.22 -12.50 2.38
C GLY A 55 -6.92 -14.00 2.29
N PHE A 56 -6.06 -14.51 3.18
CA PHE A 56 -5.80 -15.95 3.28
C PHE A 56 -7.07 -16.77 3.61
N GLY A 57 -8.01 -16.18 4.34
CA GLY A 57 -9.33 -16.79 4.59
C GLY A 57 -10.27 -16.80 3.37
N ALA A 58 -10.07 -15.87 2.42
CA ALA A 58 -10.95 -15.66 1.26
C ALA A 58 -10.48 -16.41 -0.01
N GLU A 59 -9.20 -16.82 -0.11
CA GLU A 59 -8.64 -17.52 -1.27
C GLU A 59 -9.31 -18.86 -1.61
N ARG A 60 -10.12 -19.43 -0.70
CA ARG A 60 -10.82 -20.70 -0.94
C ARG A 60 -11.96 -20.62 -1.98
N ILE A 61 -12.33 -19.43 -2.49
CA ILE A 61 -13.61 -19.24 -3.24
C ILE A 61 -13.49 -18.50 -4.59
N SER A 62 -12.32 -18.03 -5.06
CA SER A 62 -12.31 -17.08 -6.20
C SER A 62 -12.19 -17.71 -7.60
N TYR A 63 -13.31 -17.71 -8.34
CA TYR A 63 -13.50 -18.14 -9.74
C TYR A 63 -12.70 -17.32 -10.79
N ILE A 64 -12.15 -16.17 -10.39
CA ILE A 64 -11.41 -15.21 -11.24
C ILE A 64 -10.06 -15.77 -11.71
N MET A 65 -9.51 -16.75 -10.99
CA MET A 65 -8.26 -17.44 -11.35
C MET A 65 -8.35 -18.25 -12.65
N VAL A 66 -9.56 -18.51 -13.16
CA VAL A 66 -9.78 -19.42 -14.30
C VAL A 66 -9.56 -18.75 -15.65
N LYS A 67 -9.59 -17.41 -15.74
CA LYS A 67 -9.52 -16.68 -17.02
C LYS A 67 -8.41 -15.62 -17.14
N ALA A 68 -7.76 -15.25 -16.04
CA ALA A 68 -6.68 -14.26 -16.09
C ALA A 68 -5.34 -14.89 -16.54
N PRO A 69 -4.49 -14.18 -17.31
CA PRO A 69 -3.16 -14.66 -17.68
C PRO A 69 -2.32 -15.00 -16.44
N ALA A 70 -1.52 -16.07 -16.52
CA ALA A 70 -0.69 -16.53 -15.39
C ALA A 70 0.22 -15.43 -14.81
N LEU A 71 0.75 -14.54 -15.67
CA LEU A 71 1.56 -13.39 -15.25
C LEU A 71 0.76 -12.39 -14.41
N PHE A 72 -0.51 -12.15 -14.75
CA PHE A 72 -1.38 -11.25 -14.02
C PHE A 72 -1.72 -11.82 -12.64
N ILE A 73 -2.08 -13.11 -12.58
CA ILE A 73 -2.36 -13.81 -11.32
C ILE A 73 -1.13 -13.79 -10.41
N PHE A 74 0.05 -14.05 -10.98
CA PHE A 74 1.31 -13.96 -10.27
C PHE A 74 1.50 -12.54 -9.70
N LEU A 75 1.47 -11.51 -10.54
CA LEU A 75 1.67 -10.12 -10.10
C LEU A 75 0.65 -9.69 -9.04
N HIS A 76 -0.63 -10.04 -9.19
CA HIS A 76 -1.68 -9.70 -8.23
C HIS A 76 -1.46 -10.36 -6.86
N LYS A 77 -1.01 -11.62 -6.80
CA LYS A 77 -0.70 -12.28 -5.52
C LYS A 77 0.53 -11.67 -4.85
N TRP A 78 1.58 -11.43 -5.62
CA TRP A 78 2.85 -10.96 -5.07
C TRP A 78 2.87 -9.47 -4.74
N ILE A 79 2.11 -8.63 -5.47
CA ILE A 79 2.08 -7.18 -5.20
C ILE A 79 1.53 -6.87 -3.82
N ALA A 80 0.55 -7.63 -3.34
CA ALA A 80 -0.02 -7.43 -2.00
C ALA A 80 1.03 -7.73 -0.91
N ILE A 81 1.77 -8.82 -1.07
CA ILE A 81 2.86 -9.21 -0.15
C ILE A 81 3.99 -8.17 -0.20
N PHE A 82 4.44 -7.79 -1.39
CA PHE A 82 5.51 -6.80 -1.54
C PHE A 82 5.10 -5.43 -0.99
N SER A 83 3.87 -4.99 -1.21
CA SER A 83 3.33 -3.75 -0.64
C SER A 83 3.31 -3.80 0.89
N ALA A 84 2.87 -4.92 1.48
CA ALA A 84 2.86 -5.08 2.93
C ALA A 84 4.26 -5.05 3.53
N LEU A 85 5.22 -5.77 2.94
CA LEU A 85 6.63 -5.74 3.36
C LEU A 85 7.23 -4.34 3.24
N TYR A 86 6.93 -3.66 2.14
CA TYR A 86 7.39 -2.30 1.88
C TYR A 86 6.84 -1.31 2.93
N LEU A 87 5.54 -1.36 3.22
CA LEU A 87 4.92 -0.54 4.27
C LEU A 87 5.57 -0.78 5.63
N ILE A 88 5.71 -2.04 6.05
CA ILE A 88 6.31 -2.38 7.35
C ILE A 88 7.76 -1.87 7.42
N GLY A 89 8.58 -2.21 6.42
CA GLY A 89 10.00 -1.87 6.42
C GLY A 89 10.25 -0.36 6.39
N THR A 90 9.51 0.36 5.53
CA THR A 90 9.66 1.81 5.41
C THR A 90 9.05 2.56 6.59
N PHE A 91 7.98 2.03 7.21
CA PHE A 91 7.46 2.58 8.47
C PHE A 91 8.50 2.47 9.57
N MET A 92 9.07 1.28 9.80
CA MET A 92 10.12 1.09 10.82
C MET A 92 11.31 2.05 10.59
N TYR A 93 11.76 2.17 9.33
CA TYR A 93 12.85 3.07 8.99
C TYR A 93 12.50 4.53 9.27
N LEU A 94 11.39 5.04 8.72
CA LEU A 94 11.02 6.44 8.86
C LEU A 94 10.60 6.79 10.28
N TRP A 95 10.03 5.85 11.05
CA TRP A 95 9.70 6.07 12.46
C TRP A 95 10.96 6.34 13.29
N VAL A 96 12.01 5.54 13.09
CA VAL A 96 13.29 5.70 13.80
C VAL A 96 14.10 6.87 13.26
N LYS A 97 14.09 7.08 11.94
CA LYS A 97 14.97 8.04 11.25
C LYS A 97 14.25 9.29 10.75
N GLN A 98 13.08 9.64 11.27
CA GLN A 98 12.31 10.78 10.74
C GLN A 98 13.07 12.12 10.68
N GLU A 99 13.98 12.39 11.62
CA GLU A 99 14.77 13.64 11.66
C GLU A 99 16.08 13.54 10.85
N ASP A 100 16.60 12.32 10.68
CA ASP A 100 17.86 12.01 10.00
C ASP A 100 17.66 11.45 8.58
N ALA A 101 16.42 11.23 8.15
CA ALA A 101 16.09 10.65 6.87
C ALA A 101 16.51 11.63 5.78
N GLY A 102 17.68 11.38 5.21
CA GLY A 102 18.24 12.21 4.15
C GLY A 102 17.24 12.39 3.01
N LYS A 103 17.12 13.63 2.51
CA LYS A 103 16.13 14.05 1.50
C LYS A 103 15.94 13.05 0.36
N LEU A 104 17.04 12.59 -0.24
CA LEU A 104 17.00 11.67 -1.38
C LEU A 104 16.36 10.32 -1.02
N LYS A 105 16.68 9.76 0.15
CA LYS A 105 16.10 8.51 0.64
C LYS A 105 14.62 8.68 0.95
N GLY A 106 14.24 9.78 1.59
CA GLY A 106 12.85 10.12 1.88
C GLY A 106 11.99 10.25 0.62
N ILE A 107 12.51 10.92 -0.42
CA ILE A 107 11.85 11.03 -1.73
C ILE A 107 11.75 9.66 -2.40
N ALA A 108 12.82 8.88 -2.42
CA ALA A 108 12.81 7.53 -3.01
C ALA A 108 11.76 6.64 -2.33
N ILE A 109 11.65 6.71 -1.00
CA ILE A 109 10.62 5.98 -0.25
C ILE A 109 9.21 6.45 -0.64
N ALA A 110 9.01 7.76 -0.72
CA ALA A 110 7.71 8.32 -1.08
C ALA A 110 7.28 7.93 -2.51
N VAL A 111 8.16 8.12 -3.49
CA VAL A 111 7.88 7.81 -4.90
C VAL A 111 7.63 6.31 -5.10
N THR A 112 8.48 5.48 -4.53
CA THR A 112 8.31 4.02 -4.63
C THR A 112 7.02 3.59 -3.93
N GLY A 113 6.71 4.14 -2.77
CA GLY A 113 5.44 3.86 -2.07
C GLY A 113 4.21 4.26 -2.88
N LEU A 114 4.22 5.43 -3.51
CA LEU A 114 3.15 5.87 -4.43
C LEU A 114 3.02 4.92 -5.63
N PHE A 115 4.13 4.47 -6.20
CA PHE A 115 4.13 3.48 -7.27
C PHE A 115 3.47 2.16 -6.83
N PHE A 116 3.80 1.64 -5.65
CA PHE A 116 3.14 0.45 -5.10
C PHE A 116 1.63 0.66 -4.86
N CYS A 117 1.22 1.84 -4.35
CA CYS A 117 -0.20 2.17 -4.20
C CYS A 117 -0.93 2.15 -5.55
N LEU A 118 -0.39 2.81 -6.56
CA LEU A 118 -0.99 2.87 -7.90
C LEU A 118 -1.04 1.49 -8.56
N LEU A 119 0.04 0.70 -8.44
CA LEU A 119 0.10 -0.65 -9.00
C LEU A 119 -0.90 -1.59 -8.32
N THR A 120 -1.08 -1.46 -6.99
CA THR A 120 -2.08 -2.23 -6.24
C THR A 120 -3.51 -1.86 -6.67
N VAL A 121 -3.78 -0.57 -6.89
CA VAL A 121 -5.09 -0.12 -7.41
C VAL A 121 -5.31 -0.65 -8.82
N PHE A 122 -4.33 -0.53 -9.72
CA PHE A 122 -4.42 -1.03 -11.10
C PHE A 122 -4.72 -2.54 -11.13
N LEU A 123 -3.95 -3.34 -10.39
CA LEU A 123 -4.14 -4.79 -10.31
C LEU A 123 -5.42 -5.19 -9.56
N GLY A 124 -5.99 -4.30 -8.75
CA GLY A 124 -7.27 -4.51 -8.05
C GLY A 124 -8.50 -4.07 -8.86
N LEU A 125 -8.35 -3.11 -9.78
CA LEU A 125 -9.44 -2.60 -10.62
C LEU A 125 -9.98 -3.63 -11.60
N ASP A 126 -9.13 -4.51 -12.13
CA ASP A 126 -9.59 -5.59 -13.04
C ASP A 126 -10.59 -6.53 -12.38
N ILE A 127 -10.52 -6.73 -11.06
CA ILE A 127 -11.53 -7.51 -10.31
C ILE A 127 -12.90 -6.82 -10.35
N ILE A 128 -12.94 -5.48 -10.40
CA ILE A 128 -14.16 -4.69 -10.44
C ILE A 128 -14.75 -4.68 -11.86
N PHE A 129 -13.92 -4.50 -12.89
CA PHE A 129 -14.39 -4.51 -14.28
C PHE A 129 -14.95 -5.87 -14.72
N ASP A 130 -14.36 -6.97 -14.25
CA ASP A 130 -14.85 -8.33 -14.52
C ASP A 130 -16.19 -8.65 -13.79
N PHE A 131 -16.53 -7.86 -12.76
CA PHE A 131 -17.79 -7.96 -12.02
C PHE A 131 -18.92 -7.12 -12.64
N VAL A 132 -18.58 -6.01 -13.31
CA VAL A 132 -19.52 -5.09 -13.97
C VAL A 132 -19.82 -5.50 -15.42
N ALA A 133 -18.93 -6.27 -16.06
CA ALA A 133 -19.13 -6.82 -17.40
C ALA A 133 -20.07 -8.04 -17.46
N ARG A 134 -20.78 -8.34 -16.36
CA ARG A 134 -21.83 -9.37 -16.25
C ARG A 134 -23.17 -8.70 -15.91
#